data_AF-R5FHP1-F1
#
_entry.id   AF-R5FHP1-F1
#
_cell.length_a   1.000
_cell.length_b   1.000
_cell.length_c   1.000
_cell.angle_alpha   90.00
_cell.angle_beta   90.00
_cell.angle_gamma   90.00
#
_symmetry.space_group_name_H-M   'P 1'
#
loop_
_entity.id
_entity.type
_entity.pdbx_description
1 polymer ?
#
loop_
_entity_poly.entity_id
_entity_poly.type
_entity_poly.pdbx_seq_one_letter_code
_entity_poly.pdbx_strand_id
1 'polypeptide(L)'
;MKKFAKIMALMLVVAMGVAMLVACAPASNPEKALSALKENGYSAAKDTRIIPAALMVLGVKGVDCVVSGSNGTEGKEGHVTIVYFTSKDAADSAWESVQKYAKSEDKESKDSDWEIKKSGKMIYWGDSNGIKSAR
;
A
#
# COMPACT_ATOMS: atom_id res chain seq x y z
N MET A 1 33.26 14.86 -20.53
CA MET A 1 31.82 14.82 -20.90
C MET A 1 31.17 13.44 -20.77
N LYS A 2 31.80 12.33 -21.21
CA LYS A 2 31.17 10.98 -21.18
C LYS A 2 30.79 10.41 -19.79
N LYS A 3 31.46 10.85 -18.71
CA LYS A 3 31.19 10.37 -17.34
C LYS A 3 30.04 11.10 -16.64
N PHE A 4 29.85 12.39 -16.91
CA PHE A 4 28.77 13.20 -16.31
C PHE A 4 27.38 12.90 -16.92
N ALA A 5 27.31 12.67 -18.23
CA ALA A 5 26.06 12.28 -18.89
C ALA A 5 25.51 10.94 -18.38
N LYS A 6 26.40 9.98 -18.06
CA LYS A 6 26.02 8.69 -17.46
C LYS A 6 25.43 8.85 -16.06
N ILE A 7 25.97 9.76 -15.24
CA ILE A 7 25.48 10.02 -13.87
C ILE A 7 24.12 10.73 -13.92
N MET A 8 23.95 11.71 -14.81
CA MET A 8 22.66 12.40 -14.98
C MET A 8 21.58 11.47 -15.53
N ALA A 9 21.91 10.60 -16.50
CA ALA A 9 20.98 9.60 -17.02
C ALA A 9 20.56 8.58 -15.95
N LEU A 10 21.48 8.17 -15.07
CA LEU A 10 21.16 7.27 -13.96
C LEU A 10 20.19 7.93 -12.97
N MET A 11 20.39 9.21 -12.63
CA MET A 11 19.47 9.96 -11.77
C MET A 11 18.09 10.14 -12.42
N LEU A 12 18.04 10.37 -13.73
CA LEU A 12 16.78 10.50 -14.49
C LEU A 12 16.00 9.18 -14.54
N VAL A 13 16.67 8.05 -14.75
CA VAL A 13 16.04 6.72 -14.75
C VAL A 13 15.56 6.34 -13.35
N VAL A 14 16.32 6.67 -12.30
CA VAL A 14 15.89 6.48 -10.90
C VAL A 14 14.69 7.37 -10.56
N ALA A 15 14.68 8.64 -11.00
CA ALA A 15 13.56 9.55 -10.80
C ALA A 15 12.28 9.12 -11.56
N MET A 16 12.41 8.64 -12.81
CA MET A 16 11.27 8.11 -13.57
C MET A 16 10.75 6.78 -13.01
N GLY A 17 11.64 5.92 -12.48
CA GLY A 17 11.24 4.69 -11.80
C GLY A 17 10.43 4.94 -10.53
N VAL A 18 10.82 5.95 -9.73
CA VAL A 18 10.05 6.36 -8.55
C VAL A 18 8.72 6.99 -8.95
N ALA A 19 8.67 7.83 -9.99
CA ALA A 19 7.44 8.48 -10.46
C ALA A 19 6.37 7.49 -10.96
N MET A 20 6.76 6.41 -11.66
CA MET A 20 5.82 5.39 -12.12
C MET A 20 5.25 4.52 -10.98
N LEU A 21 5.99 4.36 -9.88
CA LEU A 21 5.50 3.67 -8.68
C LEU A 21 4.44 4.49 -7.91
N VAL A 22 4.49 5.82 -7.97
CA VAL A 22 3.52 6.69 -7.27
C VAL A 22 2.17 6.72 -7.99
N ALA A 23 2.16 6.67 -9.33
CA ALA A 23 0.92 6.70 -10.12
C ALA A 23 0.07 5.43 -9.96
N CYS A 24 0.67 4.34 -9.47
CA CYS A 24 -0.04 3.09 -9.21
C CYS A 24 -0.36 2.81 -7.75
N ALA A 25 0.13 3.63 -6.81
CA ALA A 25 -0.14 3.46 -5.39
C ALA A 25 -1.54 3.98 -5.02
N PRO A 26 -2.16 3.46 -3.95
CA PRO A 26 -3.35 4.05 -3.35
C PRO A 26 -3.14 5.53 -2.96
N ALA A 27 -4.24 6.25 -2.76
CA ALA A 27 -4.20 7.64 -2.36
C ALA A 27 -3.39 7.82 -1.07
N SER A 28 -2.43 8.75 -1.10
CA SER A 28 -1.56 9.06 0.04
C SER A 28 -2.29 9.67 1.23
N ASN A 29 -3.53 10.13 1.03
CA ASN A 29 -4.42 10.59 2.08
C ASN A 29 -5.44 9.47 2.40
N PRO A 30 -5.57 9.06 3.67
CA PRO A 30 -6.45 7.95 4.05
C PRO A 30 -7.93 8.22 3.81
N GLU A 31 -8.40 9.46 3.94
CA GLU A 31 -9.81 9.82 3.66
C GLU A 31 -10.11 9.74 2.17
N LYS A 32 -9.14 10.10 1.33
CA LYS A 32 -9.28 9.97 -0.13
C LYS A 32 -9.33 8.51 -0.54
N ALA A 33 -8.46 7.66 0.00
CA ALA A 33 -8.50 6.22 -0.28
C ALA A 33 -9.82 5.58 0.18
N LEU A 34 -10.29 5.94 1.38
CA LEU A 34 -11.58 5.47 1.90
C LEU A 34 -12.75 5.89 1.00
N SER A 35 -12.75 7.15 0.55
CA SER A 35 -13.80 7.68 -0.32
C SER A 35 -13.77 7.00 -1.69
N ALA A 36 -12.59 6.90 -2.30
CA ALA A 36 -12.40 6.22 -3.59
C ALA A 36 -12.87 4.76 -3.55
N LEU A 37 -12.54 4.02 -2.48
CA LEU A 37 -13.02 2.64 -2.31
C LEU A 37 -14.55 2.57 -2.26
N LYS A 38 -15.19 3.44 -1.47
CA LYS A 38 -16.66 3.49 -1.37
C LYS A 38 -17.32 3.87 -2.70
N GLU A 39 -16.77 4.84 -3.42
CA GLU A 39 -17.25 5.25 -4.74
C GLU A 39 -17.12 4.12 -5.78
N ASN A 40 -16.10 3.27 -5.64
CA ASN A 40 -15.90 2.07 -6.46
C ASN A 40 -16.70 0.84 -5.98
N GLY A 41 -17.58 0.99 -4.99
CA GLY A 41 -18.48 -0.07 -4.51
C GLY A 41 -17.85 -1.03 -3.50
N TYR A 42 -16.70 -0.70 -2.93
CA TYR A 42 -16.09 -1.50 -1.86
C TYR A 42 -16.74 -1.19 -0.51
N SER A 43 -16.90 -2.23 0.30
CA SER A 43 -17.12 -2.09 1.74
C SER A 43 -15.79 -1.72 2.38
N ALA A 44 -15.60 -0.43 2.68
CA ALA A 44 -14.33 0.10 3.18
C ALA A 44 -14.45 0.81 4.54
N ALA A 45 -13.42 0.63 5.36
CA ALA A 45 -13.32 1.17 6.71
C ALA A 45 -11.94 1.77 6.97
N LYS A 46 -11.90 2.77 7.85
CA LYS A 46 -10.67 3.33 8.41
C LYS A 46 -10.60 2.98 9.89
N ASP A 47 -9.53 2.29 10.27
CA ASP A 47 -9.23 1.93 11.64
C ASP A 47 -8.03 2.72 12.16
N THR A 48 -8.16 3.25 13.37
CA THR A 48 -7.12 4.02 14.08
C THR A 48 -6.72 3.34 15.39
N ARG A 49 -7.30 2.18 15.71
CA ARG A 49 -7.19 1.53 17.03
C ARG A 49 -6.82 0.06 16.94
N ILE A 50 -7.62 -0.78 16.29
CA ILE A 50 -7.51 -2.24 16.47
C ILE A 50 -6.31 -2.81 15.69
N ILE A 51 -6.27 -2.62 14.38
CA ILE A 51 -5.18 -3.08 13.51
C ILE A 51 -3.87 -2.33 13.85
N PRO A 52 -3.86 -0.99 14.05
CA PRO A 52 -2.66 -0.32 14.55
C PRO A 52 -2.12 -0.90 15.87
N ALA A 53 -2.98 -1.23 16.83
CA ALA A 53 -2.56 -1.86 18.08
C ALA A 53 -2.02 -3.28 17.86
N ALA A 54 -2.66 -4.08 17.01
CA ALA A 54 -2.17 -5.41 16.65
C ALA A 54 -0.78 -5.35 16.00
N LEU A 55 -0.58 -4.43 15.05
CA LEU A 55 0.72 -4.16 14.44
C LEU A 55 1.76 -3.70 15.49
N MET A 56 1.35 -2.87 16.45
CA MET A 56 2.23 -2.43 17.54
C MET A 56 2.68 -3.60 18.44
N VAL A 57 1.80 -4.55 18.74
CA VAL A 57 2.16 -5.80 19.46
C VAL A 57 3.20 -6.61 18.68
N LEU A 58 3.16 -6.55 17.35
CA LEU A 58 4.15 -7.17 16.45
C LEU A 58 5.43 -6.33 16.27
N GLY A 59 5.61 -5.28 17.07
CA GLY A 59 6.80 -4.41 17.05
C GLY A 59 6.78 -3.33 15.96
N VAL A 60 5.68 -3.20 15.21
CA VAL A 60 5.53 -2.16 14.19
C VAL A 60 5.19 -0.83 14.85
N LYS A 61 6.05 0.16 14.69
CA LYS A 61 5.88 1.49 15.29
C LYS A 61 5.49 2.53 14.25
N GLY A 62 4.83 3.59 14.72
CA GLY A 62 4.50 4.76 13.90
C GLY A 62 3.37 4.52 12.90
N VAL A 63 2.46 3.58 13.16
CA VAL A 63 1.21 3.47 12.41
C VAL A 63 0.27 4.60 12.83
N ASP A 64 -0.23 5.35 11.87
CA ASP A 64 -1.22 6.41 12.06
C ASP A 64 -2.64 5.84 11.94
N CYS A 65 -2.94 5.20 10.82
CA CYS A 65 -4.20 4.50 10.60
C CYS A 65 -4.08 3.39 9.56
N VAL A 66 -5.09 2.55 9.48
CA VAL A 66 -5.24 1.52 8.45
C VAL A 66 -6.55 1.77 7.70
N VAL A 67 -6.51 1.73 6.38
CA VAL A 67 -7.70 1.69 5.54
C VAL A 67 -7.76 0.31 4.91
N SER A 68 -8.90 -0.36 5.02
CA SER A 68 -9.15 -1.63 4.33
C SER A 68 -10.46 -1.56 3.56
N GLY A 69 -10.54 -2.32 2.48
CA GLY A 69 -11.75 -2.44 1.68
C GLY A 69 -11.84 -3.79 1.01
N SER A 70 -13.07 -4.31 0.91
CA SER A 70 -13.38 -5.52 0.16
C SER A 70 -14.61 -5.35 -0.73
N ASN A 71 -14.61 -6.02 -1.87
CA ASN A 71 -15.73 -6.15 -2.78
C ASN A 71 -15.85 -7.62 -3.18
N GLY A 72 -17.02 -8.22 -2.95
CA GLY A 72 -17.32 -9.61 -3.30
C GLY A 72 -18.26 -9.74 -4.51
N THR A 73 -18.47 -8.65 -5.25
CA THR A 73 -19.34 -8.67 -6.44
C THR A 73 -18.64 -9.38 -7.58
N GLU A 74 -19.33 -10.34 -8.20
CA GLU A 74 -18.79 -11.13 -9.32
C GLU A 74 -18.28 -10.23 -10.46
N GLY A 75 -17.03 -10.42 -10.88
CA GLY A 75 -16.35 -9.63 -11.91
C GLY A 75 -15.80 -8.28 -11.43
N LYS A 76 -15.93 -7.94 -10.15
CA LYS A 76 -15.35 -6.75 -9.48
C LYS A 76 -14.77 -7.10 -8.12
N GLU A 77 -14.43 -8.37 -7.92
CA GLU A 77 -13.86 -8.84 -6.68
C GLU A 77 -12.55 -8.09 -6.43
N GLY A 78 -12.37 -7.74 -5.16
CA GLY A 78 -11.09 -7.24 -4.72
C GLY A 78 -11.04 -6.95 -3.24
N HIS A 79 -9.82 -6.83 -2.77
CA HIS A 79 -9.43 -6.63 -1.39
C HIS A 79 -8.19 -5.75 -1.39
N VAL A 80 -8.16 -4.78 -0.50
CA VAL A 80 -6.97 -3.97 -0.25
C VAL A 80 -6.89 -3.59 1.21
N THR A 81 -5.67 -3.62 1.74
CA THR A 81 -5.33 -3.05 3.04
C THR A 81 -4.17 -2.09 2.86
N ILE A 82 -4.28 -0.90 3.45
CA ILE A 82 -3.33 0.20 3.36
C ILE A 82 -3.00 0.65 4.78
N VAL A 83 -1.75 0.47 5.19
CA VAL A 83 -1.23 0.95 6.46
C VAL A 83 -0.54 2.28 6.22
N TYR A 84 -1.07 3.34 6.84
CA TYR A 84 -0.50 4.68 6.83
C TYR A 84 0.38 4.86 8.05
N PHE A 85 1.61 5.32 7.81
CA PHE A 85 2.59 5.61 8.84
C PHE A 85 2.75 7.12 9.04
N THR A 86 3.17 7.52 10.24
CA THR A 86 3.46 8.92 10.58
C THR A 86 4.62 9.48 9.74
N SER A 87 5.57 8.63 9.36
CA SER A 87 6.74 9.00 8.55
C SER A 87 7.13 7.89 7.56
N LYS A 88 7.95 8.27 6.57
CA LYS A 88 8.54 7.31 5.63
C LYS A 88 9.50 6.36 6.35
N ASP A 89 10.29 6.86 7.29
CA ASP A 89 11.24 6.04 8.06
C ASP A 89 10.52 4.99 8.91
N ALA A 90 9.34 5.32 9.46
CA ALA A 90 8.50 4.37 10.16
C ALA A 90 8.00 3.26 9.21
N ALA A 91 7.53 3.62 8.01
CA ALA A 91 7.16 2.65 6.98
C ALA A 91 8.36 1.80 6.51
N ASP A 92 9.56 2.38 6.39
CA ASP A 92 10.77 1.66 6.02
C ASP A 92 11.16 0.63 7.08
N SER A 93 11.11 1.02 8.35
CA SER A 93 11.42 0.14 9.50
C SER A 93 10.37 -0.96 9.69
N ALA A 94 9.12 -0.69 9.34
CA ALA A 94 8.01 -1.63 9.46
C ALA A 94 7.93 -2.66 8.33
N TRP A 95 8.64 -2.44 7.22
CA TRP A 95 8.44 -3.16 5.96
C TRP A 95 8.51 -4.68 6.12
N GLU A 96 9.55 -5.21 6.76
CA GLU A 96 9.72 -6.66 6.89
C GLU A 96 8.61 -7.30 7.73
N SER A 97 8.25 -6.68 8.86
CA SER A 97 7.19 -7.15 9.74
C SER A 97 5.82 -7.13 9.06
N VAL A 98 5.47 -6.03 8.40
CA VAL A 98 4.19 -5.88 7.69
C VAL A 98 4.14 -6.79 6.48
N GLN A 99 5.23 -6.93 5.71
CA GLN A 99 5.28 -7.86 4.59
C GLN A 99 5.08 -9.31 5.07
N LYS A 100 5.73 -9.71 6.17
CA LYS A 100 5.55 -11.04 6.75
C LYS A 100 4.12 -11.27 7.21
N TYR A 101 3.49 -10.28 7.84
CA TYR A 101 2.09 -10.33 8.22
C TYR A 101 1.17 -10.46 7.00
N ALA A 102 1.33 -9.60 5.99
CA ALA A 102 0.53 -9.62 4.76
C ALA A 102 0.65 -10.96 4.00
N LYS A 103 1.85 -11.54 3.91
CA LYS A 103 2.05 -12.90 3.34
C LYS A 103 1.38 -14.01 4.15
N SER A 104 1.16 -13.81 5.45
CA SER A 104 0.46 -14.78 6.29
C SER A 104 -1.06 -14.66 6.23
N GLU A 105 -1.57 -13.52 5.75
CA GLU A 105 -2.99 -13.28 5.45
C GLU A 105 -3.36 -13.80 4.04
N ASP A 106 -2.39 -13.88 3.13
CA ASP A 106 -2.50 -14.44 1.77
C ASP A 106 -2.69 -15.98 1.72
N LYS A 107 -3.35 -16.57 2.73
CA LYS A 107 -3.43 -18.03 2.90
C LYS A 107 -4.35 -18.75 1.92
N GLU A 108 -5.12 -18.04 1.09
CA GLU A 108 -6.10 -18.66 0.19
C GLU A 108 -6.11 -18.16 -1.26
N SER A 109 -5.33 -17.13 -1.62
CA SER A 109 -5.39 -16.64 -3.01
C SER A 109 -4.56 -17.54 -3.93
N LYS A 110 -5.25 -18.29 -4.79
CA LYS A 110 -4.64 -18.89 -6.00
C LYS A 110 -4.46 -17.84 -7.10
N ASP A 111 -4.73 -16.57 -6.80
CA ASP A 111 -4.76 -15.47 -7.76
C ASP A 111 -3.38 -14.84 -7.91
N SER A 112 -2.91 -14.76 -9.16
CA SER A 112 -1.58 -14.30 -9.55
C SER A 112 -1.28 -12.83 -9.29
N ASP A 113 -2.29 -12.06 -8.86
CA ASP A 113 -2.28 -10.60 -8.93
C ASP A 113 -2.21 -9.94 -7.55
N TRP A 114 -1.98 -10.72 -6.50
CA TRP A 114 -1.76 -10.21 -5.15
C TRP A 114 -0.41 -9.49 -5.06
N GLU A 115 -0.44 -8.22 -4.69
CA GLU A 115 0.76 -7.39 -4.55
C GLU A 115 0.93 -6.95 -3.11
N ILE A 116 2.19 -6.87 -2.66
CA ILE A 116 2.57 -6.22 -1.40
C ILE A 116 3.62 -5.18 -1.76
N LYS A 117 3.31 -3.90 -1.54
CA LYS A 117 4.16 -2.78 -1.96
C LYS A 117 4.26 -1.72 -0.86
N LYS A 118 5.29 -0.89 -0.99
CA LYS A 118 5.55 0.27 -0.13
C LYS A 118 5.67 1.52 -1.00
N SER A 119 5.05 2.61 -0.59
CA SER A 119 5.15 3.92 -1.25
C SER A 119 5.10 5.05 -0.22
N GLY A 120 6.17 5.85 -0.15
CA GLY A 120 6.25 6.96 0.80
C GLY A 120 6.04 6.50 2.25
N LYS A 121 4.97 7.00 2.88
CA LYS A 121 4.57 6.66 4.25
C LYS A 121 3.57 5.49 4.33
N MET A 122 3.45 4.69 3.28
CA MET A 122 2.42 3.65 3.19
C MET A 122 3.03 2.29 2.88
N ILE A 123 2.47 1.25 3.51
CA ILE A 123 2.60 -0.13 3.07
C ILE A 123 1.20 -0.63 2.75
N TYR A 124 1.02 -1.24 1.59
CA TYR A 124 -0.28 -1.73 1.16
C TYR A 124 -0.17 -3.10 0.50
N TRP A 125 -1.26 -3.85 0.57
CA TRP A 125 -1.37 -5.14 -0.08
C TRP A 125 -2.81 -5.45 -0.47
N GLY A 126 -2.96 -6.34 -1.43
CA GLY A 126 -4.25 -6.70 -2.00
C GLY A 126 -4.12 -7.12 -3.45
N ASP A 127 -5.23 -7.45 -4.07
CA ASP A 127 -5.30 -7.63 -5.52
C ASP A 127 -5.22 -6.32 -6.29
N SER A 128 -4.89 -6.45 -7.56
CA SER A 128 -4.75 -5.33 -8.50
C SER A 128 -6.00 -4.46 -8.60
N ASN A 129 -7.21 -5.02 -8.43
CA ASN A 129 -8.45 -4.25 -8.48
C ASN A 129 -8.60 -3.37 -7.22
N GLY A 130 -8.44 -3.97 -6.03
CA GLY A 130 -8.50 -3.24 -4.76
C GLY A 130 -7.47 -2.11 -4.69
N ILE A 131 -6.23 -2.36 -5.11
CA ILE A 131 -5.17 -1.35 -5.12
C ILE A 131 -5.50 -0.20 -6.08
N LYS A 132 -6.10 -0.47 -7.25
CA LYS A 132 -6.50 0.56 -8.21
C LYS A 132 -7.70 1.37 -7.74
N SER A 133 -8.67 0.72 -7.10
CA SER A 133 -9.89 1.36 -6.60
C SER A 133 -9.66 2.28 -5.40
N ALA A 134 -8.49 2.20 -4.75
CA ALA A 134 -8.11 3.06 -3.63
C ALA A 134 -7.36 4.34 -4.03
N ARG A 135 -7.37 4.73 -5.31
CA ARG A 135 -6.65 5.90 -5.86
C ARG A 135 -7.48 7.18 -5.86
#